data_AF-A0A3D0JXD6-F1
#
_entry.id   AF-A0A3D0JXD6-F1
#
_cell.length_a   1.000
_cell.length_b   1.000
_cell.length_c   1.000
_cell.angle_alpha   90.00
_cell.angle_beta   90.00
_cell.angle_gamma   90.00
#
_symmetry.space_group_name_H-M   'P 1'
#
loop_
_entity.id
_entity.type
_entity.pdbx_description
1 polymer ?
#
loop_
_entity_poly.entity_id
_entity_poly.type
_entity_poly.pdbx_seq_one_letter_code
_entity_poly.pdbx_strand_id
1 'polypeptide(L)'
;MTPSELLLEGVELMLFGMGFVFVFLVLLVGVVSLMSRLIATFAPPAPTPAASSPAHSAKSASHEPDAETLAAIQSAIAQHRARRG
;
A
#
# COMPACT_ATOMS: atom_id res chain seq x y z
N MET A 1 -3.24 -51.83 -2.17
CA MET A 1 -2.99 -50.47 -2.70
C MET A 1 -2.13 -50.60 -3.92
N THR A 2 -2.71 -50.31 -5.08
CA THR A 2 -2.01 -50.20 -6.36
C THR A 2 -1.11 -48.96 -6.34
N PRO A 3 -0.01 -48.91 -7.10
CA PRO A 3 0.88 -47.75 -7.16
C PRO A 3 0.15 -46.44 -7.49
N SER A 4 -0.91 -46.52 -8.30
CA SER A 4 -1.75 -45.38 -8.66
C SER A 4 -2.50 -44.77 -7.46
N GLU A 5 -2.98 -45.59 -6.52
CA GLU A 5 -3.63 -45.10 -5.30
C GLU A 5 -2.66 -44.34 -4.40
N LEU A 6 -1.42 -44.83 -4.25
CA LEU A 6 -0.39 -44.15 -3.45
C LEU A 6 0.02 -42.81 -4.05
N LEU A 7 0.07 -42.70 -5.38
CA LEU A 7 0.36 -41.44 -6.05
C LEU A 7 -0.79 -40.44 -5.88
N LEU A 8 -2.05 -40.88 -5.96
CA LEU A 8 -3.20 -40.02 -5.70
C LEU A 8 -3.21 -39.51 -4.25
N GLU A 9 -2.96 -40.39 -3.29
CA GLU A 9 -2.85 -40.01 -1.88
C GLU A 9 -1.74 -38.96 -1.67
N GLY A 10 -0.58 -39.14 -2.31
CA GLY A 10 0.52 -38.16 -2.25
C GLY A 10 0.15 -36.80 -2.83
N VAL A 11 -0.63 -36.77 -3.92
CA VAL A 11 -1.14 -35.53 -4.51
C VAL A 11 -2.17 -34.85 -3.61
N GLU A 12 -3.08 -35.61 -3.00
CA GLU A 12 -4.04 -35.08 -2.03
C GLU A 12 -3.33 -34.46 -0.82
N LEU A 13 -2.32 -35.14 -0.29
CA LEU A 13 -1.49 -34.63 0.81
C LEU A 13 -0.72 -33.36 0.41
N MET A 14 -0.17 -33.31 -0.80
CA MET A 14 0.52 -32.12 -1.29
C MET A 14 -0.45 -30.93 -1.44
N LEU A 15 -1.64 -31.18 -1.98
CA LEU A 15 -2.67 -30.15 -2.15
C LEU A 15 -3.13 -29.61 -0.79
N PHE A 16 -3.35 -30.49 0.19
CA PHE A 16 -3.70 -30.08 1.56
C PHE A 16 -2.57 -29.30 2.24
N GLY A 17 -1.35 -29.82 2.20
CA GLY A 17 -0.19 -29.19 2.84
C GLY A 17 0.12 -27.82 2.23
N MET A 18 0.25 -27.76 0.91
CA MET A 18 0.52 -26.51 0.19
C MET A 18 -0.65 -25.53 0.28
N GLY A 19 -1.89 -26.02 0.20
CA GLY A 19 -3.09 -25.21 0.32
C GLY A 19 -3.24 -24.57 1.70
N PHE A 20 -3.03 -25.34 2.77
CA PHE A 20 -3.07 -24.82 4.13
C PHE A 20 -2.00 -23.74 4.36
N VAL A 21 -0.76 -23.99 3.92
CA VAL A 21 0.32 -23.00 4.01
C VAL A 21 -0.03 -21.75 3.23
N PHE A 22 -0.53 -21.88 2.01
CA PHE A 22 -0.94 -20.74 1.19
C PHE A 22 -2.03 -19.90 1.87
N VAL A 23 -3.10 -20.53 2.35
CA VAL A 23 -4.18 -19.85 3.07
C VAL A 23 -3.66 -19.17 4.33
N PHE A 24 -2.79 -19.84 5.08
CA PHE A 24 -2.18 -19.29 6.29
C PHE A 24 -1.34 -18.04 5.98
N LEU A 25 -0.52 -18.07 4.92
CA LEU A 25 0.28 -16.93 4.49
C LEU A 25 -0.60 -15.76 4.02
N VAL A 26 -1.66 -16.03 3.23
CA VAL A 26 -2.62 -15.00 2.80
C VAL A 26 -3.29 -14.36 4.00
N LEU A 27 -3.70 -15.16 4.99
CA LEU A 27 -4.27 -14.65 6.23
C LEU A 27 -3.27 -13.79 7.00
N LEU A 28 -2.02 -14.23 7.14
CA LEU A 28 -0.94 -13.48 7.78
C LEU A 28 -0.71 -12.12 7.09
N VAL A 29 -0.59 -12.12 5.76
CA VAL A 29 -0.45 -10.89 4.97
C VAL A 29 -1.67 -10.00 5.15
N GLY A 30 -2.88 -10.56 5.19
CA GLY A 30 -4.11 -9.83 5.48
C GLY A 30 -4.10 -9.15 6.85
N VAL A 31 -3.65 -9.85 7.89
CA VAL A 31 -3.51 -9.29 9.25
C VAL A 31 -2.46 -8.17 9.28
N VAL A 32 -1.30 -8.38 8.67
CA VAL A 32 -0.23 -7.36 8.60
C VAL A 32 -0.70 -6.13 7.81
N SER A 33 -1.43 -6.34 6.72
CA SER A 33 -2.02 -5.25 5.93
C SER A 33 -3.09 -4.49 6.71
N LEU A 34 -3.93 -5.22 7.48
CA LEU A 34 -4.92 -4.61 8.36
C LEU A 34 -4.22 -3.78 9.45
N MET A 35 -3.19 -4.32 10.10
CA MET A 35 -2.38 -3.56 11.05
C MET A 35 -1.79 -2.32 10.39
N SER A 36 -1.22 -2.43 9.19
CA SER A 36 -0.67 -1.28 8.45
C SER A 36 -1.72 -0.20 8.19
N ARG A 37 -2.95 -0.59 7.80
CA ARG A 37 -4.07 0.35 7.59
C ARG A 37 -4.57 0.97 8.88
N LEU A 38 -4.69 0.18 9.95
CA LEU A 38 -5.07 0.69 11.27
C LEU A 38 -4.03 1.70 11.76
N ILE A 39 -2.74 1.38 11.63
CA ILE A 39 -1.66 2.29 11.98
C ILE A 39 -1.74 3.56 11.11
N ALA A 40 -1.92 3.46 9.80
CA ALA A 40 -2.03 4.63 8.93
C ALA A 40 -3.25 5.51 9.22
N THR A 41 -4.34 4.93 9.74
CA THR A 41 -5.59 5.65 10.03
C THR A 41 -5.61 6.24 11.44
N PHE A 42 -5.06 5.52 12.43
CA PHE A 42 -5.12 5.88 13.85
C PHE A 42 -3.81 6.48 14.39
N ALA A 43 -2.67 6.22 13.75
CA ALA A 43 -1.42 6.89 14.10
C ALA A 43 -1.35 8.25 13.38
N PRO A 44 -0.90 9.31 14.07
CA PRO A 44 -0.57 10.58 13.43
C PRO A 44 0.42 10.36 12.28
N PRO A 45 0.35 11.14 11.19
CA PRO A 45 1.33 11.04 10.11
C PRO A 45 2.73 11.15 10.71
N ALA A 46 3.51 10.07 10.59
CA ALA A 46 4.90 10.10 10.98
C ALA A 46 5.57 11.24 10.21
N PRO A 47 6.31 12.15 10.88
CA PRO A 47 7.09 13.14 10.16
C PRO A 47 8.02 12.37 9.23
N THR A 48 7.79 12.49 7.92
CA THR A 48 8.68 11.96 6.90
C THR A 48 10.09 12.42 7.27
N PRO A 49 11.06 11.51 7.49
CA PRO A 49 12.45 11.93 7.55
C PRO A 49 12.68 12.63 6.23
N ALA A 50 13.01 13.93 6.28
CA ALA A 50 13.44 14.65 5.11
C ALA A 50 14.54 13.80 4.48
N ALA A 51 14.26 13.23 3.32
CA ALA A 51 15.30 12.61 2.51
C ALA A 51 16.30 13.72 2.28
N SER A 52 17.43 13.66 2.97
CA SER A 52 18.61 14.43 2.64
C SER A 52 19.03 13.98 1.25
N SER A 53 18.49 14.64 0.22
CA SER A 53 18.94 14.47 -1.15
C SER A 53 20.42 14.86 -1.19
N PRO A 54 21.33 13.99 -1.64
CA PRO A 54 22.58 14.47 -2.19
C PRO A 54 22.27 15.16 -3.52
N ALA A 55 23.03 16.19 -3.80
CA ALA A 55 22.81 17.12 -4.89
C ALA A 55 22.84 16.47 -6.29
N HIS A 56 21.98 17.02 -7.15
CA HIS A 56 22.14 17.21 -8.60
C HIS A 56 22.63 16.03 -9.45
N SER A 57 21.68 15.39 -10.15
CA SER A 57 21.79 15.05 -11.58
C SER A 57 20.45 14.56 -12.14
N ALA A 58 19.54 15.48 -12.46
CA ALA A 58 18.58 15.36 -13.56
C ALA A 58 17.81 16.68 -13.68
N LYS A 59 18.03 17.40 -14.76
CA LYS A 59 17.25 18.57 -15.12
C LYS A 59 15.84 18.11 -15.50
N SER A 60 14.83 18.48 -14.72
CA SER A 60 13.46 18.75 -15.17
C SER A 60 12.71 19.61 -14.13
N ALA A 61 12.39 20.84 -14.56
CA ALA A 61 11.41 21.82 -14.08
C ALA A 61 11.51 22.39 -12.65
N SER A 62 11.94 23.66 -12.59
CA SER A 62 11.45 24.76 -11.74
C SER A 62 10.65 24.44 -10.46
N HIS A 63 11.13 25.02 -9.35
CA HIS A 63 10.54 25.12 -8.00
C HIS A 63 9.23 25.93 -7.90
N GLU A 64 8.49 26.06 -8.99
CA GLU A 64 7.17 26.67 -8.98
C GLU A 64 6.15 25.59 -8.59
N PRO A 65 5.17 25.87 -7.70
CA PRO A 65 4.08 24.93 -7.49
C PRO A 65 3.47 24.59 -8.85
N ASP A 66 3.35 23.29 -9.12
CA ASP A 66 2.74 22.81 -10.36
C ASP A 66 1.36 23.45 -10.53
N ALA A 67 0.97 23.73 -11.78
CA ALA A 67 -0.29 24.42 -12.09
C ALA A 67 -1.51 23.74 -11.44
N GLU A 68 -1.47 22.41 -11.29
CA GLU A 68 -2.47 21.61 -10.58
C GLU A 68 -2.58 21.98 -9.09
N THR A 69 -1.44 22.14 -8.42
CA THR A 69 -1.36 22.54 -7.01
C THR A 69 -1.96 23.94 -6.81
N LEU A 70 -1.66 24.87 -7.73
CA LEU A 70 -2.21 26.22 -7.71
C LEU A 70 -3.73 26.23 -7.92
N ALA A 71 -4.25 25.43 -8.86
CA ALA A 71 -5.68 25.29 -9.10
C ALA A 71 -6.43 24.71 -7.89
N ALA A 72 -5.85 23.69 -7.23
CA ALA A 72 -6.40 23.11 -6.01
C ALA A 72 -6.49 24.17 -4.89
N ILE A 73 -5.43 24.96 -4.68
CA ILE A 73 -5.41 26.06 -3.70
C ILE A 73 -6.48 27.12 -4.02
N GLN A 74 -6.60 27.54 -5.28
CA GLN A 74 -7.61 28.52 -5.70
C GLN A 74 -9.04 28.00 -5.45
N SER A 75 -9.32 26.74 -5.78
CA SER A 75 -10.63 26.13 -5.56
C SER A 75 -10.98 26.07 -4.06
N ALA A 76 -10.02 25.75 -3.21
CA ALA A 76 -10.19 25.71 -1.76
C ALA A 76 -10.49 27.10 -1.20
N ILE A 77 -9.80 28.15 -1.68
CA ILE A 77 -10.04 29.54 -1.27
C ILE A 77 -11.42 30.03 -1.72
N ALA A 78 -11.82 29.74 -2.97
CA ALA A 78 -13.12 30.12 -3.50
C ALA A 78 -14.27 29.49 -2.71
N GLN A 79 -14.17 28.19 -2.42
CA GLN A 79 -15.13 27.48 -1.57
C GLN A 79 -15.18 28.03 -0.15
N HIS A 80 -14.03 28.42 0.40
CA HIS A 80 -13.96 28.97 1.75
C HIS A 80 -14.63 30.35 1.85
N ARG A 81 -14.42 31.22 0.86
CA ARG A 81 -15.08 32.53 0.79
C ARG A 81 -16.58 32.40 0.59
N ALA A 82 -17.03 31.49 -0.29
CA ALA A 82 -18.45 31.23 -0.53
C ALA A 82 -19.18 30.65 0.70
N ARG A 83 -18.45 30.04 1.65
CA ARG A 83 -19.01 29.53 2.91
C ARG A 83 -18.98 30.54 4.05
N ARG A 84 -18.22 31.64 3.93
CA ARG A 84 -18.02 32.65 4.99
C ARG A 84 -18.58 34.04 4.67
N GLY A 85 -19.07 34.24 3.45
CA GLY A 85 -19.92 35.38 3.08
C GLY A 85 -21.34 34.88 2.83
#